data_AF-A0A3S4SVN5-F1
#
_entry.id   AF-A0A3S4SVN5-F1
#
_cell.length_a   1.000
_cell.length_b   1.000
_cell.length_c   1.000
_cell.angle_alpha   90.00
_cell.angle_beta   90.00
_cell.angle_gamma   90.00
#
_symmetry.space_group_name_H-M   'P 1'
#
loop_
_entity.id
_entity.type
_entity.pdbx_description
1 polymer ?
#
loop_
_entity_poly.entity_id
_entity_poly.type
_entity_poly.pdbx_seq_one_letter_code
_entity_poly.pdbx_strand_id
1 'polypeptide(L)'
;MLTHGKSAVFTLEIEGVAHDLQVAEFRATEALNQTYAVEIEVVSERHDLDLESFLHRPAFLAFGAADIHLVLPRLALNDLTPPLNGKPSHRLGIGAHRLLMPLHGRGLPQEHKEVISEEILSSLRIVKSSPDGLVLCLQYPIRSDSEYSPAKETLELAVCIQTVNGEGKAESRTRVIHIDPRDTGHFAVVIPGSVKKNPPVLLVETQYLDWADHAEQLQ
;
A
#
# COMPACT_ATOMS: atom_id res chain seq x y z
N MET A 1 -21.19 -11.65 -18.07
CA MET A 1 -19.83 -11.16 -17.74
C MET A 1 -19.98 -10.25 -16.55
N LEU A 2 -19.71 -10.75 -15.34
CA LEU A 2 -19.70 -9.91 -14.15
C LEU A 2 -18.32 -9.26 -14.11
N THR A 3 -18.26 -7.94 -14.35
CA THR A 3 -17.08 -7.14 -14.05
C THR A 3 -16.75 -7.35 -12.58
N HIS A 4 -15.55 -7.85 -12.27
CA HIS A 4 -15.02 -7.85 -10.90
C HIS A 4 -15.10 -6.40 -10.40
N GLY A 5 -16.09 -6.11 -9.55
CA GLY A 5 -16.22 -4.80 -8.94
C GLY A 5 -14.97 -4.55 -8.11
N LYS A 6 -14.24 -3.48 -8.43
CA LYS A 6 -13.15 -2.95 -7.61
C LYS A 6 -13.70 -2.83 -6.19
N SER A 7 -13.21 -3.66 -5.25
CA SER A 7 -13.63 -3.57 -3.86
C SER A 7 -13.15 -2.22 -3.33
N ALA A 8 -14.06 -1.28 -3.16
CA ALA A 8 -13.73 0.00 -2.55
C ALA A 8 -13.51 -0.25 -1.06
N VAL A 9 -12.27 -0.08 -0.60
CA VAL A 9 -11.96 -0.18 0.82
C VAL A 9 -12.27 1.15 1.47
N PHE A 10 -13.03 1.15 2.56
CA PHE A 10 -13.36 2.32 3.34
C PHE A 10 -12.67 2.23 4.69
N THR A 11 -12.13 3.34 5.17
CA THR A 11 -11.53 3.43 6.49
C THR A 11 -12.17 4.59 7.23
N LEU A 12 -12.62 4.33 8.45
CA LEU A 12 -13.12 5.36 9.36
C LEU A 12 -12.06 5.55 10.44
N GLU A 13 -11.61 6.78 10.65
CA GLU A 13 -10.77 7.15 11.78
C GLU A 13 -11.50 8.17 12.64
N ILE A 14 -11.53 7.96 13.96
CA ILE A 14 -12.15 8.88 14.91
C ILE A 14 -11.07 9.38 15.88
N GLU A 15 -10.87 10.70 15.94
CA GLU A 15 -9.73 11.30 16.63
C GLU A 15 -9.67 10.90 18.11
N GLY A 16 -8.55 10.31 18.53
CA GLY A 16 -8.28 9.98 19.92
C GLY A 16 -9.14 8.85 20.49
N VAL A 17 -9.71 7.99 19.65
CA VAL A 17 -10.44 6.77 20.07
C VAL A 17 -9.95 5.57 19.26
N ALA A 18 -9.51 4.52 19.94
CA ALA A 18 -9.23 3.24 19.29
C ALA A 18 -10.53 2.44 19.14
N HIS A 19 -10.81 1.95 17.93
CA HIS A 19 -12.03 1.20 17.63
C HIS A 19 -11.79 0.13 16.56
N ASP A 20 -12.75 -0.79 16.44
CA ASP A 20 -12.79 -1.86 15.44
C ASP A 20 -13.91 -1.64 14.39
N LEU A 21 -14.56 -0.47 14.41
CA LEU A 21 -15.65 -0.13 13.48
C LEU A 21 -15.25 -0.33 12.01
N GLN A 22 -16.03 -1.11 11.27
CA GLN A 22 -15.93 -1.27 9.82
C GLN A 22 -17.12 -0.59 9.14
N VAL A 23 -16.87 0.13 8.05
CA VAL A 23 -17.92 0.85 7.30
C VAL A 23 -18.71 -0.14 6.46
N ALA A 24 -20.02 -0.23 6.72
CA ALA A 24 -20.94 -1.06 5.96
C ALA A 24 -21.61 -0.29 4.81
N GLU A 25 -22.04 0.95 5.09
CA GLU A 25 -22.62 1.88 4.11
C GLU A 25 -22.27 3.32 4.51
N PHE A 26 -22.22 4.23 3.55
CA PHE A 26 -22.21 5.66 3.84
C PHE A 26 -23.06 6.42 2.84
N ARG A 27 -23.64 7.53 3.29
CA ARG A 27 -24.50 8.41 2.49
C ARG A 27 -24.12 9.86 2.76
N ALA A 28 -23.71 10.57 1.71
CA ALA A 28 -23.40 11.99 1.78
C ALA A 28 -24.52 12.81 1.13
N THR A 29 -24.95 13.87 1.82
CA THR A 29 -25.90 14.86 1.31
C THR A 29 -25.23 16.24 1.34
N GLU A 30 -25.19 16.91 0.20
CA GLU A 30 -24.60 18.24 0.05
C GLU A 30 -25.51 19.14 -0.80
N ALA A 31 -25.64 20.40 -0.40
CA ALA A 31 -26.34 21.44 -1.16
C ALA A 31 -25.65 22.79 -0.97
N LEU A 32 -25.72 23.65 -1.98
CA LEU A 32 -25.12 24.99 -1.91
C LEU A 32 -25.72 25.80 -0.74
N ASN A 33 -24.85 26.46 0.01
CA ASN A 33 -25.19 27.26 1.20
C ASN A 33 -25.87 26.48 2.34
N GLN A 34 -25.73 25.16 2.36
CA GLN A 34 -26.14 24.29 3.47
C GLN A 34 -24.92 23.52 3.98
N THR A 35 -24.94 23.12 5.24
CA THR A 35 -23.92 22.21 5.77
C THR A 35 -24.09 20.84 5.14
N TYR A 36 -22.98 20.23 4.72
CA TYR A 36 -22.98 18.83 4.31
C TYR A 36 -23.34 17.92 5.50
N ALA A 37 -23.91 16.75 5.21
CA ALA A 37 -24.14 15.69 6.19
C ALA A 37 -23.65 14.36 5.62
N VAL A 38 -22.90 13.61 6.42
CA VAL A 38 -22.45 12.26 6.07
C VAL A 38 -23.00 11.31 7.13
N GLU A 39 -23.84 10.39 6.69
CA GLU A 39 -24.35 9.26 7.47
C GLU A 39 -23.45 8.06 7.19
N ILE A 40 -22.97 7.39 8.23
CA ILE A 40 -22.10 6.22 8.11
C ILE A 40 -22.71 5.10 8.93
N GLU A 41 -23.04 4.00 8.27
CA GLU A 41 -23.41 2.76 8.94
C GLU A 41 -22.15 1.94 9.18
N VAL A 42 -21.96 1.53 10.44
CA VAL A 42 -20.77 0.79 10.87
C VAL A 42 -21.16 -0.51 11.56
N VAL A 43 -20.30 -1.50 11.45
CA VAL A 43 -20.38 -2.77 12.18
C VAL A 43 -19.16 -2.93 13.08
N SER A 44 -19.32 -3.63 14.20
CA SER A 44 -18.27 -3.92 15.17
C SER A 44 -18.45 -5.33 15.71
N GLU A 45 -17.33 -5.98 16.02
CA GLU A 45 -17.35 -7.28 16.70
C GLU A 45 -17.47 -7.11 18.22
N ARG A 46 -17.16 -5.91 18.73
CA ARG A 46 -17.29 -5.57 20.15
C ARG A 46 -18.72 -5.21 20.50
N HIS A 47 -19.29 -5.97 21.44
CA HIS A 47 -20.59 -5.66 22.02
C HIS A 47 -20.55 -4.58 23.12
N ASP A 48 -19.35 -4.14 23.53
CA ASP A 48 -19.11 -3.23 24.66
C ASP A 48 -18.59 -1.85 24.23
N LEU A 49 -18.94 -1.39 23.03
CA LEU A 49 -18.54 -0.08 22.52
C LEU A 49 -19.06 1.06 23.40
N ASP A 50 -18.14 1.90 23.87
CA ASP A 50 -18.47 3.15 24.55
C ASP A 50 -18.90 4.21 23.51
N LEU A 51 -20.20 4.24 23.21
CA LEU A 51 -20.75 5.12 22.19
C LEU A 51 -20.55 6.61 22.50
N GLU A 52 -20.56 6.97 23.78
CA GLU A 52 -20.37 8.36 24.20
C GLU A 52 -18.95 8.83 23.89
N SER A 53 -17.97 7.93 23.95
CA SER A 53 -16.59 8.25 23.62
C SER A 53 -16.39 8.74 22.18
N PHE A 54 -17.26 8.39 21.24
CA PHE A 54 -17.16 8.79 19.83
C PHE A 54 -17.80 10.16 19.54
N LEU A 55 -18.68 10.65 20.41
CA LEU A 55 -19.43 11.88 20.15
C LEU A 55 -18.52 13.11 20.16
N HIS A 56 -18.87 14.09 19.31
CA HIS A 56 -18.19 15.39 19.21
C HIS A 56 -16.69 15.32 18.88
N ARG A 57 -16.25 14.22 18.29
CA ARG A 57 -14.87 14.05 17.80
C ARG A 57 -14.82 14.18 16.29
N PRO A 58 -13.78 14.83 15.75
CA PRO A 58 -13.51 14.77 14.32
C PRO A 58 -13.39 13.32 13.87
N ALA A 59 -14.07 13.00 12.77
CA ALA A 59 -14.03 11.70 12.12
C ALA A 59 -13.67 11.87 10.66
N PHE A 60 -12.82 10.98 10.15
CA PHE A 60 -12.33 10.98 8.79
C PHE A 60 -12.77 9.68 8.12
N LEU A 61 -13.63 9.80 7.10
CA LEU A 61 -13.99 8.70 6.22
C LEU A 61 -13.10 8.76 4.98
N ALA A 62 -12.18 7.82 4.86
CA ALA A 62 -11.37 7.60 3.68
C ALA A 62 -12.00 6.50 2.81
N PHE A 63 -11.86 6.65 1.49
CA PHE A 63 -12.27 5.66 0.50
C PHE A 63 -11.11 5.39 -0.46
N GLY A 64 -10.96 4.12 -0.83
CA GLY A 64 -9.75 3.63 -1.49
C GLY A 64 -8.69 3.21 -0.48
N ALA A 65 -7.85 2.24 -0.84
CA ALA A 65 -6.66 1.97 -0.05
C ALA A 65 -5.77 3.21 -0.07
N ALA A 66 -5.15 3.55 1.07
CA ALA A 66 -4.12 4.58 1.11
C ALA A 66 -3.01 4.19 0.12
N ASP A 67 -2.88 4.96 -0.95
CA ASP A 67 -1.88 4.69 -1.97
C ASP A 67 -0.50 5.04 -1.42
N ILE A 68 0.37 4.03 -1.35
CA ILE A 68 1.76 4.22 -0.99
C ILE A 68 2.51 4.61 -2.27
N HIS A 69 3.02 5.84 -2.32
CA HIS A 69 3.81 6.31 -3.46
C HIS A 69 5.27 5.91 -3.32
N LEU A 70 5.75 5.13 -4.30
CA LEU A 70 7.13 4.74 -4.44
C LEU A 70 7.81 5.65 -5.48
N VAL A 71 8.68 6.53 -4.99
CA VAL A 71 9.50 7.39 -5.85
C VAL A 71 10.80 6.66 -6.19
N LEU A 72 11.08 6.52 -7.48
CA LEU A 72 12.30 5.92 -8.04
C LEU A 72 13.09 7.01 -8.79
N PRO A 73 13.95 7.77 -8.09
CA PRO A 73 14.74 8.83 -8.72
C PRO A 73 15.69 8.25 -9.76
N ARG A 74 15.86 8.95 -10.88
CA ARG A 74 16.80 8.59 -11.96
C ARG A 74 16.53 7.25 -12.64
N LEU A 75 15.33 6.70 -12.46
CA LEU A 75 14.86 5.55 -13.21
C LEU A 75 13.66 6.02 -14.03
N ALA A 76 13.80 6.05 -15.34
CA ALA A 76 12.70 6.38 -16.24
C ALA A 76 11.96 5.10 -16.67
N LEU A 77 10.69 5.23 -17.07
CA LEU A 77 9.94 4.10 -17.61
C LEU A 77 10.64 3.47 -18.83
N ASN A 78 11.28 4.30 -19.66
CA ASN A 78 12.04 3.85 -20.84
C ASN A 78 13.22 2.93 -20.49
N ASP A 79 13.77 3.03 -19.27
CA ASP A 79 14.86 2.15 -18.82
C ASP A 79 14.35 0.72 -18.55
N LEU A 80 13.07 0.59 -18.23
CA LEU A 80 12.39 -0.65 -17.85
C LEU A 80 11.65 -1.30 -19.02
N THR A 81 11.31 -0.53 -20.06
CA THR A 81 10.68 -1.04 -21.27
C THR A 81 11.71 -1.54 -22.28
N PRO A 82 11.49 -2.71 -22.92
CA PRO A 82 12.37 -3.17 -23.99
C PRO A 82 12.33 -2.21 -25.19
N PRO A 83 13.48 -1.80 -25.75
CA PRO A 83 13.49 -1.11 -27.03
C PRO A 83 13.03 -2.05 -28.15
N LEU A 84 12.61 -1.50 -29.29
CA LEU A 84 12.04 -2.22 -30.45
C LEU A 84 12.84 -3.47 -30.91
N ASN A 85 14.13 -3.56 -30.57
CA ASN A 85 14.98 -4.69 -30.92
C ASN A 85 15.96 -5.11 -29.79
N GLY A 86 15.61 -4.89 -28.52
CA GLY A 86 16.54 -5.16 -27.42
C GLY A 86 15.91 -5.54 -26.09
N LYS A 87 16.77 -5.81 -25.10
CA LYS A 87 16.38 -6.04 -23.71
C LYS A 87 16.30 -4.70 -22.98
N PRO A 88 15.45 -4.58 -21.95
CA PRO A 88 15.45 -3.39 -21.11
C PRO A 88 16.81 -3.26 -20.41
N SER A 89 17.27 -2.02 -20.22
CA SER A 89 18.54 -1.74 -19.55
C SER A 89 18.46 -2.03 -18.05
N HIS A 90 17.26 -1.86 -17.48
CA HIS A 90 16.94 -2.12 -16.10
C HIS A 90 15.74 -3.05 -15.99
N ARG A 91 15.64 -3.80 -14.89
CA ARG A 91 14.42 -4.50 -14.49
C ARG A 91 14.05 -4.10 -13.08
N LEU A 92 12.77 -3.84 -12.88
CA LEU A 92 12.20 -3.59 -11.56
C LEU A 92 11.65 -4.90 -11.01
N GLY A 93 11.86 -5.15 -9.72
CA GLY A 93 11.22 -6.21 -8.98
C GLY A 93 10.65 -5.70 -7.66
N ILE A 94 9.53 -6.26 -7.24
CA ILE A 94 8.85 -5.94 -5.98
C ILE A 94 8.65 -7.23 -5.19
N GLY A 95 8.93 -7.17 -3.90
CA GLY A 95 8.56 -8.21 -2.95
C GLY A 95 8.01 -7.58 -1.69
N ALA A 96 7.12 -8.26 -0.99
CA ALA A 96 6.52 -7.72 0.22
C ALA A 96 6.25 -8.78 1.28
N HIS A 97 6.46 -8.39 2.53
CA HIS A 97 5.91 -9.09 3.68
C HIS A 97 5.00 -8.18 4.49
N ARG A 98 3.93 -8.74 5.03
CA ARG A 98 3.19 -8.15 6.14
C ARG A 98 3.74 -8.73 7.43
N LEU A 99 4.20 -7.84 8.32
CA LEU A 99 4.66 -8.18 9.66
C LEU A 99 3.55 -7.82 10.66
N LEU A 100 3.16 -8.79 11.48
CA LEU A 100 2.12 -8.66 12.48
C LEU A 100 2.69 -8.97 13.87
N MET A 101 2.49 -8.04 14.79
CA MET A 101 2.75 -8.24 16.21
C MET A 101 1.43 -8.49 16.94
N PRO A 102 1.24 -9.64 17.60
CA PRO A 102 0.00 -9.93 18.31
C PRO A 102 -0.15 -9.05 19.57
N LEU A 103 -1.40 -8.68 19.90
CA LEU A 103 -1.77 -8.08 21.20
C LEU A 103 -1.66 -9.15 22.27
N HIS A 104 -0.54 -9.18 23.00
CA HIS A 104 -0.36 -9.96 24.23
C HIS A 104 -0.66 -11.47 24.13
N GLY A 105 0.36 -12.28 23.82
CA GLY A 105 0.36 -13.70 24.15
C GLY A 105 1.04 -13.95 25.50
N ARG A 106 0.59 -14.93 26.30
CA ARG A 106 1.42 -15.50 27.37
C ARG A 106 2.60 -16.25 26.71
N GLY A 107 3.67 -15.53 26.39
CA GLY A 107 4.87 -16.04 25.70
C GLY A 107 5.74 -14.90 25.15
N LEU A 108 6.91 -15.23 24.60
CA LEU A 108 7.72 -14.27 23.85
C LEU A 108 6.91 -13.77 22.64
N PRO A 109 6.79 -12.44 22.41
CA PRO A 109 6.14 -11.91 21.22
C PRO A 109 6.78 -12.51 19.96
N GLN A 110 6.01 -13.29 19.20
CA GLN A 110 6.47 -13.86 17.94
C GLN A 110 5.86 -13.05 16.80
N GLU A 111 6.72 -12.35 16.06
CA GLU A 111 6.36 -11.66 14.83
C GLU A 111 5.80 -12.70 13.82
N HIS A 112 4.57 -12.50 13.39
CA HIS A 112 3.99 -13.28 12.30
C HIS A 112 4.26 -12.57 10.97
N LYS A 113 4.67 -13.35 9.96
CA LYS A 113 5.18 -12.83 8.70
C LYS A 113 4.45 -13.49 7.53
N GLU A 114 3.67 -12.72 6.81
CA GLU A 114 2.89 -13.15 5.66
C GLU A 114 3.57 -12.64 4.38
N VAL A 115 3.65 -13.47 3.33
CA VAL A 115 4.12 -13.04 2.01
C VAL A 115 2.94 -12.45 1.26
N ILE A 116 3.08 -11.20 0.80
CA ILE A 116 2.02 -10.48 0.07
C ILE A 116 2.57 -9.85 -1.23
N SER A 117 3.61 -10.45 -1.82
CA SER A 117 4.29 -9.92 -3.01
C SER A 117 3.36 -9.83 -4.23
N GLU A 118 2.49 -10.81 -4.43
CA GLU A 118 1.59 -10.87 -5.58
C GLU A 118 0.49 -9.80 -5.47
N GLU A 119 -0.10 -9.63 -4.28
CA GLU A 119 -1.12 -8.64 -3.99
C GLU A 119 -0.58 -7.23 -4.23
N ILE A 120 0.63 -6.95 -3.76
CA ILE A 120 1.30 -5.66 -3.97
C ILE A 120 1.65 -5.46 -5.45
N LEU A 121 2.12 -6.50 -6.14
CA LEU A 121 2.41 -6.42 -7.57
C LEU A 121 1.15 -6.12 -8.37
N SER A 122 0.03 -6.77 -8.03
CA SER A 122 -1.26 -6.60 -8.70
C SER A 122 -1.85 -5.20 -8.53
N SER A 123 -1.52 -4.51 -7.42
CA SER A 123 -2.00 -3.16 -7.13
C SER A 123 -1.07 -2.05 -7.65
N LEU A 124 0.09 -2.40 -8.18
CA LEU A 124 1.09 -1.44 -8.66
C LEU A 124 0.55 -0.65 -9.87
N ARG A 125 0.68 0.67 -9.84
CA ARG A 125 0.23 1.59 -10.90
C ARG A 125 1.23 2.70 -11.13
N ILE A 126 1.25 3.27 -12.33
CA ILE A 126 2.11 4.41 -12.67
C ILE A 126 1.40 5.73 -12.30
N VAL A 127 2.03 6.56 -11.48
CA VAL A 127 1.53 7.90 -11.12
C VAL A 127 2.16 8.97 -12.01
N LYS A 128 3.48 8.88 -12.22
CA LYS A 128 4.26 9.87 -12.98
C LYS A 128 5.45 9.22 -13.65
N SER A 129 5.71 9.59 -14.90
CA SER A 129 6.92 9.18 -15.63
C SER A 129 7.60 10.40 -16.22
N SER A 130 8.87 10.60 -15.89
CA SER A 130 9.70 11.69 -16.39
C SER A 130 11.15 11.22 -16.59
N PRO A 131 11.98 11.97 -17.32
CA PRO A 131 13.41 11.68 -17.40
C PRO A 131 14.13 11.70 -16.04
N ASP A 132 13.60 12.47 -15.07
CA ASP A 132 14.21 12.63 -13.74
C ASP A 132 13.82 11.51 -12.76
N GLY A 133 12.80 10.72 -13.09
CA GLY A 133 12.36 9.59 -12.28
C GLY A 133 10.94 9.11 -12.58
N LEU A 134 10.65 7.95 -12.00
CA LEU A 134 9.37 7.24 -12.07
C LEU A 134 8.72 7.25 -10.69
N VAL A 135 7.43 7.56 -10.63
CA VAL A 135 6.61 7.43 -9.44
C VAL A 135 5.57 6.36 -9.70
N LEU A 136 5.60 5.33 -8.86
CA LEU A 136 4.59 4.28 -8.81
C LEU A 136 3.73 4.49 -7.57
N CYS A 137 2.50 4.01 -7.58
CA CYS A 137 1.74 3.78 -6.36
C CYS A 137 1.38 2.31 -6.22
N LEU A 138 1.16 1.89 -4.99
CA LEU A 138 0.63 0.58 -4.65
C LEU A 138 -0.41 0.73 -3.57
N GLN A 139 -1.37 -0.18 -3.56
CA GLN A 139 -2.38 -0.28 -2.51
C GLN A 139 -1.92 -1.30 -1.49
N TYR A 140 -1.91 -0.91 -0.22
CA TYR A 140 -1.68 -1.85 0.86
C TYR A 140 -2.93 -2.75 0.99
N PRO A 141 -2.80 -4.08 0.81
CA PRO A 141 -3.94 -4.97 0.95
C PRO A 141 -4.36 -4.96 2.43
N ILE A 142 -5.59 -4.54 2.72
CA ILE A 142 -6.15 -4.61 4.08
C ILE A 142 -6.73 -6.02 4.28
N ARG A 143 -6.53 -6.60 5.48
CA ARG A 143 -7.12 -7.90 5.81
C ARG A 143 -8.63 -7.74 5.95
N SER A 144 -9.39 -8.49 5.14
CA SER A 144 -10.85 -8.56 5.27
C SER A 144 -11.32 -9.56 6.34
N ASP A 145 -10.42 -10.43 6.82
CA ASP A 145 -10.76 -11.58 7.67
C ASP A 145 -9.70 -11.78 8.77
N SER A 146 -9.69 -10.91 9.76
CA SER A 146 -8.90 -11.15 10.96
C SER A 146 -9.79 -11.03 12.18
N GLU A 147 -10.10 -12.17 12.80
CA GLU A 147 -10.71 -12.27 14.15
C GLU A 147 -9.91 -11.51 15.25
N TYR A 148 -8.76 -10.91 14.91
CA TYR A 148 -7.89 -10.15 15.80
C TYR A 148 -7.23 -8.97 15.09
N SER A 149 -7.42 -7.75 15.60
CA SER A 149 -6.56 -6.61 15.22
C SER A 149 -5.17 -6.80 15.83
N PRO A 150 -4.07 -6.74 15.05
CA PRO A 150 -2.72 -6.80 15.59
C PRO A 150 -2.40 -5.57 16.46
N ALA A 151 -1.42 -5.70 17.36
CA ALA A 151 -0.90 -4.59 18.16
C ALA A 151 -0.07 -3.63 17.31
N LYS A 152 0.63 -4.19 16.32
CA LYS A 152 1.38 -3.46 15.31
C LYS A 152 1.35 -4.24 14.00
N GLU A 153 1.15 -3.51 12.93
CA GLU A 153 1.20 -4.01 11.56
C GLU A 153 2.25 -3.20 10.78
N THR A 154 3.09 -3.85 10.00
CA THR A 154 4.12 -3.16 9.21
C THR A 154 4.31 -3.88 7.89
N LEU A 155 4.34 -3.10 6.81
CA LEU A 155 4.72 -3.56 5.48
C LEU A 155 6.26 -3.53 5.37
N GLU A 156 6.86 -4.67 5.08
CA GLU A 156 8.25 -4.80 4.65
C GLU A 156 8.29 -4.91 3.12
N LEU A 157 8.52 -3.79 2.45
CA LEU A 157 8.57 -3.69 0.99
C LEU A 157 10.01 -3.78 0.49
N ALA A 158 10.32 -4.79 -0.31
CA ALA A 158 11.57 -4.91 -1.04
C ALA A 158 11.42 -4.40 -2.47
N VAL A 159 12.25 -3.42 -2.83
CA VAL A 159 12.37 -2.87 -4.17
C VAL A 159 13.72 -3.29 -4.74
N CYS A 160 13.69 -3.99 -5.87
CA CYS A 160 14.84 -4.54 -6.53
C CYS A 160 15.03 -3.91 -7.90
N ILE A 161 16.22 -3.37 -8.17
CA ILE A 161 16.61 -2.89 -9.50
C ILE A 161 17.74 -3.77 -10.01
N GLN A 162 17.54 -4.38 -11.16
CA GLN A 162 18.56 -5.16 -11.86
C GLN A 162 19.08 -4.36 -13.05
N THR A 163 20.37 -4.06 -13.09
CA THR A 163 21.02 -3.48 -14.27
C THR A 163 21.56 -4.59 -15.14
N VAL A 164 21.10 -4.66 -16.40
CA VAL A 164 21.56 -5.67 -17.35
C VAL A 164 22.74 -5.09 -18.12
N ASN A 165 23.95 -5.57 -17.83
CA ASN A 165 25.14 -5.13 -18.54
C ASN A 165 25.15 -5.70 -19.98
N GLY A 166 25.93 -5.10 -20.89
CA GLY A 166 26.01 -5.53 -22.31
C GLY A 166 26.46 -6.98 -22.52
N GLU A 167 27.07 -7.61 -21.52
CA GLU A 167 27.45 -9.03 -21.50
C GLU A 167 26.32 -9.97 -21.00
N GLY A 168 25.14 -9.44 -20.68
CA GLY A 168 23.99 -10.20 -20.17
C GLY A 168 24.05 -10.53 -18.67
N LYS A 169 25.09 -10.10 -17.96
CA LYS A 169 25.20 -10.24 -16.50
C LYS A 169 24.36 -9.16 -15.80
N ALA A 170 23.39 -9.58 -15.00
CA ALA A 170 22.55 -8.68 -14.22
C ALA A 170 23.19 -8.39 -12.85
N GLU A 171 23.44 -7.12 -12.53
CA GLU A 171 23.77 -6.68 -11.16
C GLU A 171 22.46 -6.28 -10.46
N SER A 172 22.17 -6.90 -9.32
CA SER A 172 20.93 -6.69 -8.59
C SER A 172 21.16 -5.83 -7.35
N ARG A 173 20.36 -4.77 -7.19
CA ARG A 173 20.36 -3.91 -6.01
C ARG A 173 18.98 -3.93 -5.37
N THR A 174 18.89 -4.46 -4.15
CA THR A 174 17.64 -4.53 -3.39
C THR A 174 17.68 -3.55 -2.23
N ARG A 175 16.66 -2.70 -2.12
CA ARG A 175 16.38 -1.85 -0.96
C ARG A 175 15.13 -2.35 -0.27
N VAL A 176 15.13 -2.38 1.05
CA VAL A 176 13.95 -2.75 1.85
C VAL A 176 13.47 -1.54 2.62
N ILE A 177 12.16 -1.36 2.71
CA ILE A 177 11.49 -0.24 3.36
C ILE A 177 10.48 -0.83 4.34
N HIS A 178 10.50 -0.36 5.59
CA HIS A 178 9.47 -0.67 6.58
C HIS A 178 8.49 0.49 6.65
N ILE A 179 7.22 0.19 6.41
CA ILE A 179 6.14 1.17 6.30
C ILE A 179 5.07 0.76 7.31
N ASP A 180 4.68 1.66 8.20
CA ASP A 180 3.45 1.48 8.95
C ASP A 180 2.31 1.91 8.02
N PRO A 181 1.45 0.98 7.56
CA PRO A 181 0.44 1.29 6.56
C PRO A 181 -0.66 2.24 7.08
N ARG A 182 -0.71 2.49 8.39
CA ARG A 182 -1.67 3.39 9.05
C ARG A 182 -1.04 4.74 9.41
N ASP A 183 0.27 4.89 9.22
CA ASP A 183 0.99 6.13 9.49
C ASP A 183 1.10 6.98 8.22
N THR A 184 1.34 8.28 8.39
CA THR A 184 1.50 9.24 7.29
C THR A 184 2.91 9.81 7.24
N GLY A 185 3.40 10.12 6.04
CA GLY A 185 4.70 10.78 5.84
C GLY A 185 5.70 10.00 5.00
N HIS A 186 6.99 10.29 5.18
CA HIS A 186 8.07 9.70 4.39
C HIS A 186 8.77 8.58 5.15
N PHE A 187 8.82 7.39 4.53
CA PHE A 187 9.45 6.21 5.12
C PHE A 187 10.87 6.03 4.58
N ALA A 188 11.86 5.97 5.46
CA ALA A 188 13.25 5.81 5.08
C ALA A 188 13.60 4.35 4.72
N VAL A 189 14.56 4.20 3.81
CA VAL A 189 15.10 2.88 3.44
C VAL A 189 15.83 2.26 4.64
N VAL A 190 15.52 1.00 4.91
CA VAL A 190 16.16 0.21 5.95
C VAL A 190 17.65 -0.01 5.61
N ILE A 191 18.51 0.06 6.62
CA ILE A 191 19.96 -0.14 6.46
C ILE A 191 20.22 -1.53 5.83
N PRO A 192 21.00 -1.64 4.74
CA PRO A 192 21.33 -2.92 4.11
C PRO A 192 21.95 -3.89 5.13
N GLY A 193 21.36 -5.07 5.29
CA GLY A 193 21.85 -6.14 6.18
C GLY A 193 21.08 -6.35 7.49
N SER A 194 20.12 -5.49 7.85
CA SER A 194 19.25 -5.72 9.02
C SER A 194 18.07 -6.66 8.75
N VAL A 195 17.78 -6.93 7.48
CA VAL A 195 16.71 -7.85 7.05
C VAL A 195 17.25 -9.28 7.05
N LYS A 196 16.73 -10.12 7.95
CA LYS A 196 17.14 -11.54 8.07
C LYS A 196 16.85 -12.36 6.82
N LYS A 197 15.74 -12.06 6.13
CA LYS A 197 15.33 -12.70 4.88
C LYS A 197 14.43 -11.74 4.09
N ASN A 198 14.89 -11.35 2.90
CA ASN A 198 14.12 -10.51 2.00
C ASN A 198 12.83 -11.22 1.54
N PRO A 199 11.76 -10.46 1.25
CA PRO A 199 10.60 -11.01 0.58
C PRO A 199 10.95 -11.64 -0.77
N PRO A 200 10.17 -12.66 -1.20
CA PRO A 200 10.31 -13.17 -2.55
C PRO A 200 9.99 -12.03 -3.53
N VAL A 201 11.02 -11.64 -4.28
CA VAL A 201 10.93 -10.55 -5.26
C VAL A 201 10.40 -11.11 -6.57
N LEU A 202 9.32 -10.51 -7.06
CA LEU A 202 8.71 -10.77 -8.35
C LEU A 202 9.15 -9.68 -9.33
N LEU A 203 9.43 -10.05 -10.58
CA LEU A 203 9.76 -9.05 -11.62
C LEU A 203 8.49 -8.32 -12.06
N VAL A 204 8.60 -7.01 -12.19
CA VAL A 204 7.51 -6.14 -12.64
C VAL A 204 7.54 -6.06 -14.16
N GLU A 205 6.46 -6.48 -14.79
CA GLU A 205 6.24 -6.31 -16.23
C GLU A 205 5.70 -4.91 -16.50
N THR A 206 6.60 -3.92 -16.50
CA THR A 206 6.23 -2.50 -16.55
C THR A 206 5.39 -2.09 -17.77
N GLN A 207 5.44 -2.85 -18.87
CA GLN A 207 4.60 -2.61 -20.04
C GLN A 207 3.10 -2.89 -19.83
N TYR A 208 2.73 -3.59 -18.75
CA TYR A 208 1.35 -3.96 -18.42
C TYR A 208 0.82 -3.22 -17.19
N LEU A 209 1.58 -2.26 -16.64
CA LEU A 209 1.09 -1.44 -15.55
C LEU A 209 0.12 -0.39 -16.08
N ASP A 210 -1.06 -0.31 -15.45
CA ASP A 210 -1.99 0.78 -15.73
C ASP A 210 -1.52 2.09 -15.06
N TRP A 211 -2.02 3.21 -15.57
CA TRP A 211 -1.90 4.51 -14.91
C TRP A 211 -2.88 4.63 -13.75
N ALA A 212 -2.46 5.31 -12.69
CA ALA A 212 -3.31 5.59 -11.54
C ALA A 212 -4.40 6.62 -11.89
N ASP A 213 -5.54 6.54 -11.21
CA ASP A 213 -6.68 7.46 -11.45
C ASP A 213 -6.30 8.93 -11.15
N HIS A 214 -5.40 9.15 -10.21
CA HIS A 214 -4.83 10.45 -9.82
C HIS A 214 -3.46 10.74 -10.46
N ALA A 215 -3.09 10.03 -11.52
CA ALA A 215 -1.82 10.29 -12.22
C ALA A 215 -1.75 11.76 -12.68
N GLU A 216 -0.56 12.36 -12.52
CA GLU A 216 -0.28 13.65 -13.14
C GLU A 216 -0.19 13.41 -14.66
N GLN A 217 -1.34 13.49 -15.34
CA GLN A 217 -1.36 13.56 -16.79
C GLN A 217 -0.66 14.85 -17.19
N LEU A 218 0.58 14.69 -17.68
CA LEU A 218 1.28 15.76 -18.38
C LEU A 218 0.38 16.22 -19.53
N GLN A 219 -0.21 17.41 -19.38
CA GLN A 219 -0.71 18.22 -20.50
C GLN A 219 0.47 18.68 -21.36
#